data_AF-A0A3T0RRR2-F1
#
_entry.id   AF-A0A3T0RRR2-F1
#
_cell.length_a   1.000
_cell.length_b   1.000
_cell.length_c   1.000
_cell.angle_alpha   90.00
_cell.angle_beta   90.00
_cell.angle_gamma   90.00
#
_symmetry.space_group_name_H-M   'P 1'
#
loop_
_entity.id
_entity.type
_entity.pdbx_description
1 polymer ?
#
loop_
_entity_poly.entity_id
_entity_poly.type
_entity_poly.pdbx_seq_one_letter_code
_entity_poly.pdbx_strand_id
1 'polypeptide(L)'
;MELKNTYKFHKRGVDAEAIVQSYFLCRGWSVSSMRTKFDGVEVDLIVEKDNRRVLLEVKHLDNSWRAFERVGTKQIQRLKYVLLGMRKRARNIKVEGYVVFVLVNEKLHFISLDEVI
;
A
#
# COMPACT_ATOMS: atom_id res chain seq x y z
N MET A 1 -3.09 -30.72 4.00
CA MET A 1 -1.80 -30.11 3.61
C MET A 1 -1.94 -28.61 3.25
N GLU A 2 -3.05 -27.94 3.59
CA GLU A 2 -3.37 -26.57 3.12
C GLU A 2 -3.01 -25.46 4.11
N LEU A 3 -3.02 -25.73 5.42
CA LEU A 3 -2.80 -24.72 6.48
C LEU A 3 -1.39 -24.11 6.49
N LYS A 4 -0.37 -24.87 6.10
CA LYS A 4 1.04 -24.40 6.07
C LYS A 4 1.27 -23.30 5.03
N ASN A 5 0.54 -23.33 3.92
CA ASN A 5 0.70 -22.34 2.85
C ASN A 5 0.05 -21.02 3.21
N THR A 6 -1.16 -21.04 3.78
CA THR A 6 -1.87 -19.82 4.22
C THR A 6 -1.08 -19.04 5.26
N TYR A 7 -0.47 -19.72 6.23
CA TYR A 7 0.40 -19.10 7.24
C TYR A 7 1.64 -18.43 6.62
N LYS A 8 2.25 -19.10 5.62
CA LYS A 8 3.43 -18.58 4.92
C LYS A 8 3.10 -17.33 4.09
N PHE A 9 1.96 -17.29 3.42
CA PHE A 9 1.51 -16.12 2.67
C PHE A 9 1.14 -14.95 3.60
N HIS A 10 0.47 -15.22 4.71
CA HIS A 10 0.16 -14.19 5.70
C HIS A 10 1.44 -13.60 6.32
N LYS A 11 2.44 -14.43 6.63
CA LYS A 11 3.73 -13.95 7.15
C LYS A 11 4.44 -13.05 6.15
N ARG A 12 4.48 -13.43 4.87
CA ARG A 12 5.08 -12.61 3.80
C ARG A 12 4.40 -11.26 3.61
N GLY A 13 3.07 -11.21 3.78
CA GLY A 13 2.32 -9.94 3.76
C GLY A 13 2.75 -9.01 4.89
N VAL A 14 2.82 -9.55 6.12
CA VAL A 14 3.27 -8.79 7.30
C VAL A 14 4.73 -8.34 7.16
N ASP A 15 5.61 -9.21 6.68
CA ASP A 15 7.01 -8.85 6.43
C ASP A 15 7.13 -7.74 5.38
N ALA A 16 6.33 -7.80 4.31
CA ALA A 16 6.29 -6.76 3.28
C ALA A 16 5.79 -5.40 3.82
N GLU A 17 4.71 -5.40 4.62
CA GLU A 17 4.23 -4.19 5.31
C GLU A 17 5.32 -3.58 6.21
N ALA A 18 6.04 -4.41 6.97
CA ALA A 18 7.13 -3.98 7.84
C ALA A 18 8.32 -3.37 7.08
N ILE A 19 8.67 -3.92 5.91
CA ILE A 19 9.72 -3.36 5.04
C ILE A 19 9.30 -1.97 4.53
N VAL A 20 8.06 -1.81 4.04
CA VAL A 20 7.55 -0.52 3.57
C VAL A 20 7.49 0.49 4.72
N GLN A 21 7.02 0.07 5.89
CA GLN A 21 7.01 0.90 7.08
C GLN A 21 8.42 1.42 7.43
N SER A 22 9.40 0.51 7.51
CA SER A 22 10.80 0.85 7.82
C SER A 22 11.39 1.81 6.78
N TYR A 23 11.10 1.60 5.49
CA TYR A 23 11.54 2.49 4.42
C TYR A 23 11.10 3.95 4.64
N PHE A 24 9.86 4.16 5.06
CA PHE A 24 9.31 5.50 5.33
C PHE A 24 9.84 6.09 6.64
N LEU A 25 9.87 5.30 7.72
CA LEU A 25 10.39 5.73 9.03
C LEU A 25 11.85 6.20 8.95
N CYS A 26 12.73 5.43 8.29
CA CYS A 26 14.14 5.79 8.11
C CYS A 26 14.33 7.08 7.27
N ARG A 27 13.30 7.56 6.59
CA ARG A 27 13.31 8.79 5.78
C ARG A 27 12.60 9.95 6.47
N GLY A 28 12.29 9.82 7.75
CA GLY A 28 11.65 10.85 8.57
C GLY A 28 10.18 11.06 8.23
N TRP A 29 9.50 10.03 7.73
CA TRP A 29 8.03 10.01 7.67
C TRP A 29 7.48 9.41 8.95
N SER A 30 6.26 9.78 9.32
CA SER A 30 5.49 9.13 10.37
C SER A 30 4.46 8.17 9.79
N VAL A 31 4.12 7.11 10.53
CA VAL A 31 3.00 6.22 10.20
C VAL A 31 1.78 6.72 10.94
N SER A 32 0.82 7.29 10.21
CA SER A 32 -0.41 7.82 10.81
C SER A 32 -1.40 6.69 11.12
N SER A 33 -1.45 5.67 10.26
CA SER A 33 -2.30 4.50 10.49
C SER A 33 -1.81 3.28 9.71
N MET A 34 -2.22 2.10 10.18
CA MET A 34 -1.98 0.81 9.54
C MET A 34 -3.31 0.07 9.39
N ARG A 35 -3.44 -0.71 8.32
CA ARG A 35 -4.56 -1.63 8.06
C ARG A 35 -5.94 -1.00 8.31
N THR A 36 -6.10 0.22 7.83
CA THR A 36 -7.27 1.05 8.10
C THR A 36 -8.38 0.73 7.12
N LYS A 37 -9.58 0.43 7.63
CA LYS A 37 -10.75 0.13 6.80
C LYS A 37 -11.52 1.41 6.47
N PHE A 38 -11.80 1.62 5.19
CA PHE A 38 -12.64 2.67 4.65
C PHE A 38 -13.73 2.05 3.78
N ASP A 39 -15.01 2.24 4.11
CA ASP A 39 -16.16 1.85 3.28
C ASP A 39 -16.00 0.51 2.53
N GLY A 40 -15.55 -0.52 3.23
CA GLY A 40 -15.38 -1.87 2.67
C GLY A 40 -14.10 -2.12 1.84
N VAL A 41 -13.08 -1.26 1.95
CA VAL A 41 -11.71 -1.50 1.50
C VAL A 41 -10.72 -1.26 2.64
N GLU A 42 -9.72 -2.12 2.77
CA GLU A 42 -8.60 -1.94 3.70
C GLU A 42 -7.46 -1.21 2.99
N VAL A 43 -6.82 -0.29 3.69
CA VAL A 43 -5.59 0.40 3.29
C VAL A 43 -4.49 -0.06 4.22
N ASP A 44 -3.42 -0.63 3.67
CA ASP A 44 -2.38 -1.26 4.48
C ASP A 44 -1.59 -0.25 5.30
N LEU A 45 -1.21 0.89 4.71
CA LEU A 45 -0.44 1.94 5.40
C LEU A 45 -0.89 3.34 4.99
N ILE A 46 -0.93 4.26 5.95
CA ILE A 46 -0.96 5.70 5.69
C ILE A 46 0.23 6.33 6.39
N VAL A 47 1.01 7.09 5.62
CA VAL A 47 2.21 7.77 6.10
C VAL A 47 2.15 9.26 5.80
N GLU A 48 2.81 10.05 6.63
CA GLU A 48 2.79 11.50 6.58
C GLU A 48 4.18 12.10 6.73
N LYS A 49 4.42 13.20 6.02
CA LYS A 49 5.62 14.03 6.19
C LYS A 49 5.33 15.42 5.67
N ASP A 50 5.58 16.43 6.50
CA ASP A 50 5.31 17.82 6.19
C ASP A 50 3.85 17.99 5.71
N ASN A 51 3.65 18.64 4.56
CA ASN A 51 2.33 18.83 3.94
C ASN A 51 1.97 17.69 2.97
N ARG A 52 2.41 16.45 3.25
CA ARG A 52 2.13 15.28 2.40
C ARG A 52 1.56 14.14 3.22
N ARG A 53 0.54 13.49 2.66
CA ARG A 53 -0.05 12.24 3.14
C ARG A 53 -0.07 11.23 2.00
N VAL A 54 0.39 10.03 2.28
CA VAL A 54 0.47 8.96 1.27
C VAL A 54 -0.28 7.74 1.76
N LEU A 55 -1.21 7.28 0.94
CA LEU A 55 -1.94 6.03 1.10
C LEU A 55 -1.21 4.92 0.36
N LEU A 56 -0.98 3.79 1.01
CA LEU A 56 -0.20 2.68 0.48
C LEU A 56 -0.98 1.37 0.58
N GLU A 57 -1.10 0.69 -0.55
CA GLU A 57 -1.47 -0.72 -0.64
C GLU A 57 -0.17 -1.52 -0.87
N VAL A 58 0.12 -2.52 -0.05
CA VAL A 58 1.38 -3.27 -0.07
C VAL A 58 1.15 -4.67 -0.63
N LYS A 59 1.90 -5.04 -1.67
CA LYS A 59 1.86 -6.37 -2.27
C LYS A 59 3.26 -6.96 -2.32
N HIS A 60 3.44 -8.14 -1.74
CA HIS A 60 4.64 -8.93 -2.00
C HIS A 60 4.61 -9.52 -3.42
N LEU A 61 5.71 -9.43 -4.16
CA LEU A 61 5.89 -10.08 -5.46
C LEU A 61 7.08 -11.03 -5.43
N ASP A 62 6.80 -12.30 -5.71
CA ASP A 62 7.85 -13.30 -5.93
C ASP A 62 8.57 -13.07 -7.28
N ASN A 63 7.92 -12.40 -8.24
CA ASN A 63 8.49 -11.98 -9.51
C ASN A 63 7.80 -10.71 -10.03
N SER A 64 8.57 -9.74 -10.55
CA SER A 64 8.10 -8.40 -10.91
C SER A 64 7.06 -8.39 -12.04
N TRP A 65 7.13 -9.33 -12.99
CA TRP A 65 6.15 -9.42 -14.10
C TRP A 65 4.73 -9.77 -13.63
N ARG A 66 4.58 -10.32 -12.43
CA ARG A 66 3.28 -10.70 -11.85
C ARG A 66 2.52 -9.55 -11.18
N ALA A 67 3.04 -8.33 -11.26
CA ALA A 67 2.38 -7.15 -10.70
C ALA A 67 0.93 -7.01 -11.19
N PHE A 68 0.69 -7.25 -12.48
CA PHE A 68 -0.64 -7.18 -13.10
C PHE A 68 -1.62 -8.26 -12.61
N GLU A 69 -1.13 -9.42 -12.16
CA GLU A 69 -1.99 -10.51 -11.66
C GLU A 69 -2.45 -10.28 -10.21
N ARG A 70 -1.73 -9.46 -9.45
CA ARG A 70 -1.90 -9.32 -8.00
C ARG A 70 -2.79 -8.14 -7.60
N VAL A 71 -3.15 -7.29 -8.56
CA VAL A 71 -3.92 -6.08 -8.32
C VAL A 71 -5.34 -6.26 -8.86
N GLY A 72 -6.27 -6.58 -7.96
CA GLY A 72 -7.68 -6.71 -8.32
C GLY A 72 -8.28 -5.36 -8.72
N THR A 73 -8.84 -5.27 -9.92
CA THR A 73 -9.45 -4.03 -10.46
C THR A 73 -10.48 -3.41 -9.53
N LYS A 74 -11.35 -4.23 -8.91
CA LYS A 74 -12.34 -3.77 -7.91
C LYS A 74 -11.68 -3.15 -6.67
N GLN A 75 -10.56 -3.70 -6.21
CA GLN A 75 -9.84 -3.16 -5.06
C GLN A 75 -9.24 -1.82 -5.42
N ILE A 76 -8.61 -1.68 -6.59
CA ILE A 76 -8.07 -0.41 -7.09
C ILE A 76 -9.14 0.66 -7.20
N GLN A 77 -10.30 0.34 -7.78
CA GLN A 77 -11.40 1.29 -7.89
C GLN A 77 -11.84 1.81 -6.51
N ARG A 78 -11.93 0.93 -5.50
CA ARG A 78 -12.25 1.33 -4.12
C ARG A 78 -11.14 2.18 -3.49
N LEU A 79 -9.88 1.80 -3.66
CA LEU A 79 -8.74 2.59 -3.19
C LEU A 79 -8.70 3.99 -3.83
N LYS A 80 -8.98 4.10 -5.13
CA LYS A 80 -9.14 5.38 -5.85
C LYS A 80 -10.27 6.23 -5.26
N TYR A 81 -11.40 5.62 -4.90
CA TYR A 81 -12.51 6.32 -4.25
C TYR A 81 -12.11 6.88 -2.88
N VAL A 82 -11.42 6.08 -2.06
CA VAL A 82 -10.85 6.52 -0.78
C VAL A 82 -9.88 7.68 -0.97
N LEU A 83 -8.93 7.54 -1.91
CA LEU A 83 -7.95 8.57 -2.24
C LEU A 83 -8.63 9.88 -2.66
N LEU A 84 -9.64 9.83 -3.52
CA LEU A 84 -10.42 11.00 -3.94
C LEU A 84 -11.14 11.65 -2.74
N GLY A 85 -11.74 10.85 -1.87
CA GLY A 85 -12.39 11.33 -0.65
C GLY A 85 -11.42 11.98 0.33
N MET A 86 -10.19 11.45 0.47
CA MET A 86 -9.14 12.07 1.27
C MET A 86 -8.68 13.40 0.66
N ARG A 87 -8.45 13.46 -0.65
CA ARG A 87 -8.08 14.68 -1.38
C ARG A 87 -9.12 15.80 -1.19
N LYS A 88 -10.41 15.49 -1.30
CA LYS A 88 -11.50 16.46 -1.10
C LYS A 88 -11.55 17.05 0.31
N ARG A 89 -11.09 16.31 1.32
CA ARG A 89 -11.08 16.74 2.73
C ARG A 89 -9.76 17.38 3.16
N ALA A 90 -8.69 17.13 2.43
CA ALA A 90 -7.38 17.68 2.72
C ALA A 90 -7.34 19.19 2.40
N ARG A 91 -7.08 20.01 3.41
CA ARG A 91 -6.76 21.44 3.24
C ARG A 91 -5.25 21.60 3.34
N ASN A 92 -4.62 22.22 2.35
CA ASN A 92 -3.18 22.51 2.32
C ASN A 92 -2.24 21.30 2.45
N ILE A 93 -2.72 20.08 2.21
CA ILE A 93 -1.94 18.84 2.25
C ILE A 93 -2.08 18.15 0.90
N LYS A 94 -0.95 17.75 0.32
CA LYS A 94 -0.91 16.90 -0.88
C LYS A 94 -1.21 15.46 -0.47
N VAL A 95 -2.22 14.86 -1.10
CA VAL A 95 -2.58 13.45 -0.87
C VAL A 95 -2.28 12.61 -2.10
N GLU A 96 -1.42 11.61 -1.92
CA GLU A 96 -0.97 10.68 -2.96
C GLU A 96 -1.36 9.24 -2.57
N GLY A 97 -1.46 8.36 -3.56
CA GLY A 97 -1.81 6.97 -3.34
C GLY A 97 -1.00 6.05 -4.24
N TYR A 98 -0.45 4.97 -3.68
CA TYR A 98 0.37 4.02 -4.42
C TYR A 98 0.03 2.58 -4.09
N VAL A 99 0.19 1.71 -5.09
CA VAL A 99 0.46 0.30 -4.85
C VAL A 99 1.98 0.13 -4.75
N VAL A 100 2.44 -0.44 -3.65
CA VAL A 100 3.85 -0.71 -3.37
C VAL A 100 4.09 -2.19 -3.51
N PHE A 101 4.94 -2.55 -4.46
CA PHE A 101 5.41 -3.90 -4.62
C PHE A 101 6.73 -4.11 -3.90
N VAL A 102 6.75 -5.08 -2.99
CA VAL A 102 7.96 -5.54 -2.31
C VAL A 102 8.49 -6.76 -3.07
N LEU A 103 9.64 -6.61 -3.70
CA LEU A 103 10.32 -7.70 -4.40
C LEU A 103 11.09 -8.60 -3.43
N VAL A 104 11.50 -9.78 -3.90
CA VAL A 104 12.26 -10.77 -3.11
C VAL A 104 13.56 -10.23 -2.53
N ASN A 105 14.18 -9.24 -3.19
CA ASN A 105 15.39 -8.56 -2.71
C ASN A 105 15.09 -7.28 -1.90
N GLU A 106 13.88 -7.18 -1.34
CA GLU A 106 13.36 -6.05 -0.56
C GLU A 106 13.30 -4.71 -1.32
N LYS A 107 13.56 -4.73 -2.63
CA LYS A 107 13.41 -3.55 -3.46
C LYS A 107 11.93 -3.17 -3.56
N LEU A 108 11.66 -1.89 -3.35
CA LEU A 108 10.32 -1.31 -3.44
C LEU A 108 10.07 -0.73 -4.83
N HIS A 109 8.92 -1.06 -5.40
CA HIS A 109 8.42 -0.49 -6.65
C HIS A 109 7.06 0.17 -6.38
N PHE A 110 6.95 1.45 -6.73
CA PHE A 110 5.75 2.24 -6.50
C PHE A 110 5.02 2.43 -7.84
N ILE A 111 3.72 2.13 -7.86
CA ILE A 111 2.83 2.46 -8.98
C ILE A 111 1.76 3.41 -8.46
N SER A 112 1.60 4.58 -9.09
CA SER A 112 0.60 5.55 -8.69
C SER A 112 -0.80 4.97 -8.91
N LEU A 113 -1.69 5.12 -7.92
CA LEU A 113 -3.10 4.75 -8.09
C LEU A 113 -3.77 5.57 -9.20
N ASP A 114 -3.25 6.76 -9.54
CA ASP A 114 -3.76 7.56 -10.66
C ASP A 114 -3.38 6.96 -12.03
N GLU A 115 -2.35 6.11 -12.10
CA GLU A 115 -1.82 5.51 -13.35
C GLU A 115 -2.35 4.09 -13.61
N VAL A 116 -2.88 3.42 -12.59
CA VAL A 116 -3.47 2.07 -12.77
C VAL A 116 -4.82 2.22 -13.46
N ILE A 117 -5.03 1.58 -14.62
CA ILE A 117 -6.29 1.65 -15.40
C ILE A 117 -7.39 0.81 -14.73
#